data_AF-A0A974DDL8-F1
#
_entry.id   AF-A0A974DDL8-F1
#
_cell.length_a   1.000
_cell.length_b   1.000
_cell.length_c   1.000
_cell.angle_alpha   90.00
_cell.angle_beta   90.00
_cell.angle_gamma   90.00
#
_symmetry.space_group_name_H-M   'P 1'
#
loop_
_entity.id
_entity.type
_entity.pdbx_description
1 polymer ?
#
loop_
_entity_poly.entity_id
_entity_poly.type
_entity_poly.pdbx_seq_one_letter_code
_entity_poly.pdbx_strand_id
1 'polypeptide(L)'
;MSSDELQLSSIHSESDKRPPVVWGCVLSKDHKTYVFKPEDDFLEHLLKLWTICLATEAKDETNVVAAELHHTQGKPITIASLRPSVLPMINVNGLEFSTPVTFTLKSGSGPVYISGIHISLVDDVEDVTPENLF
;
A
#
# COMPACT_ATOMS: atom_id res chain seq x y z
N MET A 1 44.41 5.47 20.80
CA MET A 1 43.83 4.65 19.73
C MET A 1 42.69 3.88 20.35
N SER A 2 41.50 4.46 20.33
CA SER A 2 40.26 3.83 20.78
C SER A 2 39.52 3.44 19.52
N SER A 3 39.47 2.15 19.22
CA SER A 3 38.64 1.63 18.14
C SER A 3 37.24 1.47 18.71
N ASP A 4 36.31 2.32 18.27
CA ASP A 4 34.89 2.14 18.54
C ASP A 4 34.43 0.88 17.80
N GLU A 5 34.24 -0.22 18.55
CA GLU A 5 33.43 -1.34 18.11
C GLU A 5 31.99 -0.83 17.97
N LEU A 6 31.57 -0.58 16.74
CA LEU A 6 30.17 -0.52 16.38
C LEU A 6 29.56 -1.88 16.71
N GLN A 7 28.92 -1.96 17.88
CA GLN A 7 28.01 -3.03 18.25
C GLN A 7 26.86 -3.01 17.24
N LEU A 8 27.05 -3.77 16.15
CA LEU A 8 26.02 -4.14 15.21
C LEU A 8 25.09 -5.07 15.97
N SER A 9 24.16 -4.47 16.74
CA SER A 9 23.19 -5.20 17.55
C SER A 9 22.38 -6.09 16.62
N SER A 10 22.72 -7.37 16.70
CA SER A 10 22.00 -8.56 16.29
C SER A 10 20.82 -8.35 15.34
N ILE A 11 21.08 -8.69 14.08
CA ILE A 11 20.04 -9.22 13.18
C ILE A 11 19.67 -10.60 13.76
N HIS A 12 18.85 -10.62 14.81
CA HIS A 12 18.24 -11.87 15.31
C HIS A 12 17.09 -12.24 14.35
N SER A 13 17.22 -13.44 13.79
CA SER A 13 16.33 -14.19 12.89
C SER A 13 14.88 -13.71 12.73
N GLU A 14 14.57 -13.03 11.63
CA GLU A 14 13.24 -13.05 11.01
C GLU A 14 13.23 -14.12 9.91
N SER A 15 13.22 -15.41 10.29
CA SER A 15 13.23 -16.49 9.28
C SER A 15 11.86 -16.82 8.68
N ASP A 16 10.77 -16.21 9.15
CA ASP A 16 9.40 -16.52 8.69
C ASP A 16 8.59 -15.34 8.17
N LYS A 17 9.16 -14.12 8.12
CA LYS A 17 8.44 -12.96 7.56
C LYS A 17 8.64 -12.88 6.05
N ARG A 18 7.54 -12.99 5.29
CA ARG A 18 7.60 -12.78 3.84
C ARG A 18 8.07 -11.35 3.56
N PRO A 19 9.06 -11.16 2.67
CA PRO A 19 9.58 -9.83 2.40
C PRO A 19 8.47 -8.95 1.80
N PRO A 20 8.37 -7.68 2.21
CA PRO A 20 7.45 -6.74 1.61
C PRO A 20 7.68 -6.61 0.09
N VAL A 21 6.59 -6.57 -0.69
CA VAL A 21 6.62 -6.55 -2.15
C VAL A 21 6.15 -5.20 -2.67
N VAL A 22 6.93 -4.59 -3.56
CA VAL A 22 6.51 -3.33 -4.21
C VAL A 22 5.26 -3.57 -5.04
N TRP A 23 4.30 -2.67 -4.91
CA TRP A 23 3.02 -2.73 -5.61
C TRP A 23 2.74 -1.42 -6.35
N GLY A 24 2.01 -1.52 -7.46
CA GLY A 24 1.44 -0.36 -8.12
C GLY A 24 0.32 -0.72 -9.10
N CYS A 25 -0.50 0.27 -9.44
CA CYS A 25 -1.52 0.14 -10.46
C CYS A 25 -1.71 1.44 -11.24
N VAL A 26 -2.45 1.35 -12.34
CA VAL A 26 -2.78 2.49 -13.20
C VAL A 26 -4.29 2.56 -13.37
N LEU A 27 -4.85 3.75 -13.18
CA LEU A 27 -6.25 4.03 -13.48
C LEU A 27 -6.35 4.98 -14.68
N SER A 28 -7.28 4.70 -15.59
CA SER A 28 -7.50 5.49 -16.79
C SER A 28 -8.98 5.50 -17.17
N LYS A 29 -9.34 6.26 -18.22
CA LYS A 29 -10.71 6.25 -18.77
C LYS A 29 -11.18 4.85 -19.20
N ASP A 30 -10.27 4.01 -19.69
CA ASP A 30 -10.55 2.67 -20.22
C ASP A 30 -10.50 1.61 -19.09
N HIS A 31 -9.67 1.87 -18.06
CA HIS A 31 -9.52 1.04 -16.87
C HIS A 31 -9.72 1.88 -15.61
N LYS A 32 -10.97 2.23 -15.30
CA LYS A 32 -11.29 3.15 -14.18
C LYS A 32 -11.12 2.54 -12.81
N THR A 33 -11.07 1.21 -12.71
CA THR A 33 -11.06 0.50 -11.43
C THR A 33 -9.94 -0.52 -11.41
N TYR A 34 -9.28 -0.63 -10.26
CA TYR A 34 -8.32 -1.70 -9.97
C TYR A 34 -8.63 -2.28 -8.59
N VAL A 35 -8.72 -3.61 -8.52
CA VAL A 35 -8.95 -4.33 -7.25
C VAL A 35 -7.65 -4.97 -6.82
N PHE A 36 -7.12 -4.57 -5.67
CA PHE A 36 -6.04 -5.30 -5.03
C PHE A 36 -6.64 -6.36 -4.11
N LYS A 37 -6.48 -7.62 -4.52
CA LYS A 37 -6.90 -8.80 -3.76
C LYS A 37 -5.72 -9.77 -3.68
N PRO A 38 -5.12 -9.97 -2.50
CA PRO A 38 -4.05 -10.95 -2.33
C PRO A 38 -4.58 -12.39 -2.46
N GLU A 39 -3.65 -13.34 -2.50
CA GLU A 39 -3.95 -14.77 -2.47
C GLU A 39 -4.65 -15.16 -1.16
N ASP A 40 -5.45 -16.22 -1.22
CA ASP A 40 -6.11 -16.77 -0.02
C ASP A 40 -5.14 -17.73 0.67
N ASP A 41 -4.21 -17.17 1.43
CA ASP A 41 -3.12 -17.88 2.09
C ASP A 41 -3.22 -17.89 3.62
N PHE A 42 -4.39 -17.52 4.15
CA PHE A 42 -4.72 -17.36 5.57
C PHE A 42 -3.90 -16.30 6.32
N LEU A 43 -3.07 -15.52 5.64
CA LEU A 43 -2.34 -14.41 6.27
C LEU A 43 -3.19 -13.13 6.26
N GLU A 44 -2.88 -12.22 7.18
CA GLU A 44 -3.36 -10.86 7.06
C GLU A 44 -2.49 -10.08 6.07
N HIS A 45 -3.12 -9.32 5.17
CA HIS A 45 -2.39 -8.52 4.18
C HIS A 45 -2.74 -7.05 4.33
N LEU A 46 -1.69 -6.23 4.29
CA LEU A 46 -1.79 -4.77 4.29
C LEU A 46 -1.21 -4.20 2.99
N LEU A 47 -1.83 -3.13 2.51
CA LEU A 47 -1.31 -2.31 1.42
C LEU A 47 -1.04 -0.91 1.94
N LYS A 48 0.25 -0.50 1.95
CA LYS A 48 0.66 0.86 2.32
C LYS A 48 0.97 1.65 1.07
N LEU A 49 0.32 2.79 0.87
CA LEU A 49 0.55 3.63 -0.30
C LEU A 49 1.75 4.56 -0.09
N TRP A 50 2.42 4.89 -1.20
CA TRP A 50 3.52 5.85 -1.24
C TRP A 50 3.16 7.10 -2.04
N THR A 51 2.83 6.94 -3.31
CA THR A 51 2.55 8.09 -4.18
C THR A 51 1.36 7.84 -5.08
N ILE A 52 0.69 8.94 -5.41
CA ILE A 52 -0.32 9.00 -6.47
C ILE A 52 0.09 10.12 -7.41
N CYS A 53 0.27 9.82 -8.69
CA CYS A 53 0.73 10.81 -9.67
C CYS A 53 0.06 10.65 -11.03
N LEU A 54 0.02 11.75 -11.76
CA LEU A 54 -0.45 11.79 -13.14
C LEU A 54 0.69 11.46 -14.10
N ALA A 55 0.35 10.78 -15.20
CA ALA A 55 1.25 10.62 -16.33
C ALA A 55 1.55 11.97 -17.00
N THR A 56 2.68 12.07 -17.70
CA THR A 56 3.06 13.29 -18.42
C THR A 56 2.09 13.64 -19.54
N GLU A 57 1.45 12.63 -20.14
CA GLU A 57 0.44 12.75 -21.20
C GLU A 57 -0.99 12.96 -20.69
N ALA A 58 -1.20 12.99 -19.37
CA ALA A 58 -2.52 13.21 -18.80
C ALA A 58 -3.05 14.60 -19.18
N LYS A 59 -4.34 14.69 -19.52
CA LYS A 59 -4.99 15.96 -19.85
C LYS A 59 -4.97 16.90 -18.64
N ASP A 60 -4.95 18.20 -18.90
CA ASP A 60 -5.03 19.21 -17.85
C ASP A 60 -6.45 19.36 -17.27
N GLU A 61 -6.91 18.32 -16.60
CA GLU A 61 -8.21 18.22 -15.96
C GLU A 61 -8.08 17.63 -14.56
N THR A 62 -9.14 17.77 -13.74
CA THR A 62 -9.15 17.20 -12.40
C THR A 62 -9.41 15.70 -12.44
N ASN A 63 -8.44 14.94 -11.96
CA ASN A 63 -8.49 13.50 -11.80
C ASN A 63 -8.71 13.16 -10.32
N VAL A 64 -9.79 12.46 -10.01
CA VAL A 64 -10.17 12.14 -8.62
C VAL A 64 -10.08 10.63 -8.40
N VAL A 65 -9.27 10.21 -7.43
CA VAL A 65 -9.11 8.81 -7.06
C VAL A 65 -9.78 8.56 -5.72
N ALA A 66 -10.57 7.49 -5.65
CA ALA A 66 -11.18 7.00 -4.42
C ALA A 66 -10.74 5.55 -4.13
N ALA A 67 -10.74 5.18 -2.85
CA ALA A 67 -10.53 3.83 -2.36
C ALA A 67 -11.75 3.32 -1.58
N GLU A 68 -12.05 2.03 -1.69
CA GLU A 68 -13.15 1.35 -1.02
C GLU A 68 -12.67 0.00 -0.46
N LEU A 69 -12.94 -0.23 0.83
CA LEU A 69 -12.66 -1.50 1.50
C LEU A 69 -13.89 -2.41 1.38
N HIS A 70 -13.71 -3.64 0.89
CA HIS A 70 -14.83 -4.57 0.66
C HIS A 70 -15.59 -4.96 1.94
N HIS A 71 -14.91 -4.93 3.09
CA HIS A 71 -15.49 -5.35 4.37
C HIS A 71 -16.26 -4.24 5.09
N THR A 72 -16.13 -2.99 4.63
CA THR A 72 -16.91 -1.88 5.17
C THR A 72 -18.08 -1.63 4.24
N GLN A 73 -19.33 -1.57 4.74
CA GLN A 73 -20.47 -1.06 3.97
C GLN A 73 -20.38 0.47 3.71
N GLY A 74 -19.15 1.00 3.69
CA GLY A 74 -18.83 2.41 3.59
C GLY A 74 -18.83 2.88 2.14
N LYS A 75 -19.08 4.18 1.96
CA LYS A 75 -18.92 4.81 0.64
C LYS A 75 -17.43 4.92 0.29
N PRO A 76 -17.06 4.83 -0.99
CA PRO A 76 -15.69 5.09 -1.43
C PRO A 76 -15.17 6.44 -0.91
N ILE A 77 -13.99 6.42 -0.30
CA ILE A 77 -13.34 7.61 0.27
C ILE A 77 -12.40 8.19 -0.79
N THR A 78 -12.46 9.51 -1.00
CA THR A 78 -11.52 10.18 -1.91
C THR A 78 -10.14 10.25 -1.27
N ILE A 79 -9.14 9.72 -1.96
CA ILE A 79 -7.75 9.67 -1.48
C ILE A 79 -6.82 10.62 -2.24
N ALA A 80 -7.23 11.09 -3.42
CA ALA A 80 -6.47 12.07 -4.20
C ALA A 80 -7.37 12.90 -5.12
N SER A 81 -6.98 14.15 -5.34
CA SER A 81 -7.48 15.02 -6.40
C SER A 81 -6.27 15.69 -7.06
N LEU A 82 -5.99 15.34 -8.30
CA LEU A 82 -4.79 15.74 -9.02
C LEU A 82 -5.15 16.49 -10.31
N ARG A 83 -4.28 17.42 -10.71
CA ARG A 83 -4.34 18.09 -12.02
C ARG A 83 -2.93 18.46 -12.45
N PRO A 84 -2.52 18.20 -13.70
CA PRO A 84 -1.15 18.49 -14.16
C PRO A 84 -0.67 19.92 -13.87
N SER A 85 -1.50 20.94 -14.13
CA SER A 85 -1.15 22.35 -13.94
C SER A 85 -1.19 22.85 -12.49
N VAL A 86 -1.69 22.08 -11.54
CA VAL A 86 -1.92 22.53 -10.15
C VAL A 86 -1.23 21.62 -9.14
N LEU A 87 -1.52 20.33 -9.19
CA LEU A 87 -1.00 19.32 -8.27
C LEU A 87 -0.86 17.99 -9.02
N PRO A 88 0.27 17.75 -9.71
CA PRO A 88 0.45 16.57 -10.56
C PRO A 88 0.71 15.29 -9.76
N MET A 89 1.18 15.41 -8.52
CA MET A 89 1.58 14.30 -7.65
C MET A 89 1.33 14.65 -6.19
N ILE A 90 1.01 13.63 -5.39
CA ILE A 90 1.04 13.69 -3.94
C ILE A 90 1.80 12.49 -3.38
N ASN A 91 2.45 12.69 -2.24
CA ASN A 91 2.91 11.61 -1.39
C ASN A 91 1.82 11.30 -0.36
N VAL A 92 1.54 10.01 -0.18
CA VAL A 92 0.51 9.48 0.72
C VAL A 92 1.11 8.43 1.65
N ASN A 93 2.41 8.49 1.94
CA ASN A 93 3.08 7.68 2.95
C ASN A 93 2.32 7.87 4.28
N GLY A 94 1.62 6.83 4.73
CA GLY A 94 0.74 6.87 5.90
C GLY A 94 -0.72 6.49 5.62
N LEU A 95 -1.11 6.37 4.34
CA LEU A 95 -2.36 5.72 3.96
C LEU A 95 -2.14 4.22 3.85
N GLU A 96 -2.82 3.48 4.74
CA GLU A 96 -2.75 2.02 4.82
C GLU A 96 -4.16 1.43 4.68
N PHE A 97 -4.26 0.33 3.93
CA PHE A 97 -5.51 -0.37 3.69
C PHE A 97 -5.39 -1.82 4.13
N SER A 98 -6.40 -2.29 4.87
CA SER A 98 -6.69 -3.72 4.91
C SER A 98 -7.16 -4.17 3.53
N THR A 99 -6.92 -5.44 3.21
CA THR A 99 -7.24 -5.98 1.89
C THR A 99 -8.50 -6.87 1.97
N PRO A 100 -9.25 -7.03 0.85
CA PRO A 100 -9.06 -6.40 -0.45
C PRO A 100 -9.52 -4.93 -0.47
N VAL A 101 -8.88 -4.15 -1.33
CA VAL A 101 -9.19 -2.74 -1.56
C VAL A 101 -9.40 -2.46 -3.04
N THR A 102 -10.45 -1.69 -3.35
CA THR A 102 -10.76 -1.25 -4.71
C THR A 102 -10.41 0.22 -4.88
N PHE A 103 -9.58 0.54 -5.86
CA PHE A 103 -9.26 1.90 -6.30
C PHE A 103 -10.10 2.27 -7.51
N THR A 104 -10.65 3.48 -7.55
CA THR A 104 -11.50 3.95 -8.64
C THR A 104 -11.18 5.40 -9.04
N LEU A 105 -11.06 5.64 -10.35
CA LEU A 105 -11.01 6.96 -10.95
C LEU A 105 -12.44 7.51 -11.08
N LYS A 106 -12.84 8.35 -10.13
CA LYS A 106 -14.17 8.96 -10.07
C LYS A 106 -14.38 10.04 -11.13
N SER A 107 -13.32 10.75 -11.50
CA SER A 107 -13.32 11.82 -12.49
C SER A 107 -11.97 11.90 -13.19
N GLY A 108 -11.94 12.48 -14.38
CA GLY A 108 -10.76 12.60 -15.22
C GLY A 108 -10.51 11.37 -16.09
N SER A 109 -9.59 11.51 -17.04
CA SER A 109 -9.22 10.48 -18.01
C SER A 109 -7.95 9.71 -17.66
N GLY A 110 -7.19 10.18 -16.66
CA GLY A 110 -5.87 9.66 -16.32
C GLY A 110 -4.87 9.82 -17.48
N PRO A 111 -3.81 8.98 -17.52
CA PRO A 111 -3.50 7.92 -16.56
C PRO A 111 -3.08 8.44 -15.18
N VAL A 112 -3.55 7.78 -14.12
CA VAL A 112 -3.12 8.01 -12.73
C VAL A 112 -2.41 6.77 -12.22
N TYR A 113 -1.17 6.92 -11.79
CA TYR A 113 -0.38 5.86 -11.16
C TYR A 113 -0.56 5.92 -9.65
N ILE A 114 -0.73 4.75 -9.03
CA ILE A 114 -0.74 4.57 -7.59
C ILE A 114 0.39 3.59 -7.28
N SER A 115 1.25 3.93 -6.32
CA SER A 115 2.35 3.07 -5.88
C SER A 115 2.32 2.84 -4.37
N GLY A 116 2.93 1.76 -3.94
CA GLY A 116 3.01 1.39 -2.54
C GLY A 116 3.77 0.09 -2.31
N ILE A 117 3.54 -0.50 -1.15
CA ILE A 117 4.12 -1.78 -0.74
C ILE A 117 3.06 -2.68 -0.13
N HIS A 118 3.05 -3.93 -0.55
CA HIS A 118 2.25 -5.01 0.00
C HIS A 118 3.06 -5.74 1.07
N ILE A 119 2.46 -5.89 2.24
CA ILE A 119 3.02 -6.61 3.38
C ILE A 119 2.08 -7.75 3.75
N SER A 120 2.62 -8.97 3.89
CA SER A 120 1.94 -10.10 4.50
C SER A 120 2.37 -10.20 5.96
N LEU A 121 1.41 -10.22 6.87
CA LEU A 121 1.62 -10.37 8.31
C LEU A 121 1.51 -11.86 8.63
N VAL A 122 2.55 -12.40 9.24
CA VAL A 122 2.54 -13.70 9.90
C VAL A 122 2.18 -13.45 11.36
N ASP A 123 1.22 -14.21 11.89
CA ASP A 123 0.98 -14.23 13.32
C ASP A 123 2.26 -14.74 14.00
N ASP A 124 2.86 -13.91 14.85
CA ASP A 124 3.88 -14.35 15.79
C ASP A 124 3.18 -15.27 16.80
N VAL A 125 2.97 -16.53 16.43
CA VAL A 125 2.63 -17.57 17.39
C VAL A 125 3.89 -17.70 18.23
N GLU A 126 3.93 -17.00 19.38
CA GLU A 126 4.96 -17.24 20.38
C GLU A 126 4.98 -18.76 20.60
N ASP A 127 6.12 -19.39 20.28
CA ASP A 127 6.34 -20.79 20.60
C ASP A 127 6.04 -20.95 22.09
N VAL A 128 4.94 -21.64 22.39
CA VAL A 128 4.57 -21.98 23.76
C VAL A 128 5.57 -23.04 24.21
N THR A 129 6.77 -22.58 24.58
CA THR A 129 7.78 -23.45 25.16
C THR A 129 7.35 -23.83 26.57
N PRO A 130 7.66 -25.05 27.04
CA PRO A 130 7.30 -25.48 28.40
C PRO A 130 7.82 -24.57 29.52
N GLU A 131 8.73 -23.64 29.22
CA GLU A 131 9.31 -22.70 30.17
C GLU A 131 8.36 -21.55 30.56
N ASN A 132 7.29 -21.30 29.78
CA ASN A 132 6.30 -20.27 30.08
C ASN A 132 5.05 -20.80 30.83
N LEU A 133 5.10 -22.04 31.32
CA LEU A 133 4.03 -22.68 32.09
C LEU A 133 4.51 -23.10 33.49
N PHE A 134 5.21 -22.22 34.21
CA PHE A 134 5.38 -22.32 35.67
C PHE A 134 5.45 -20.95 36.34
#